data_AF-A0A485LE51-F1
#
_entry.id   AF-A0A485LE51-F1
#
_cell.length_a   1.000
_cell.length_b   1.000
_cell.length_c   1.000
_cell.angle_alpha   90.00
_cell.angle_beta   90.00
_cell.angle_gamma   90.00
#
_symmetry.space_group_name_H-M   'P 1'
#
loop_
_entity.id
_entity.type
_entity.pdbx_description
1 polymer ?
#
loop_
_entity_poly.entity_id
_entity_poly.type
_entity_poly.pdbx_seq_one_letter_code
_entity_poly.pdbx_strand_id
1 'polypeptide(L)'
;MAISAAVVVFVAIDVVINNWALNDFVGDGLQFRTPVAPLMSAADLATYYRFGAGVNLTSLSFVGYWMVDTIVHALANDTASVYVLTAGSYTVVDKAMSNCGPFARNYTIDVRLPVKLAYADDSISFLRGDALSHAFTSDLTENLPSKNASIQELQALGFHGARLQVKLHLTTAVAVQNTSATQSINVTWYRIYPKSFCTGCTPIAELGRGVCALTVRYMDASKTLVVAKSQAILGSTHDVGLVFHRTVYTSIAALFKFVAIFVAGAGYLASRKTVQWHEVVGDDAGNPKVETVWSTLLDTIAPKYFPHLSHAIRLDLFCYNSDVFVLLFVASNLIDTNHAIQYMREVNVYNDVSPNFGMSLQLFAISTRLLWMNLGLVKLAKVQLHILVPASYSGQSRLMGLLNLSSVTALYLSAIMLYFVPAFIEYNNKSRVDVRHKVEQLDGTRVDFFDSFYFRGSPAIGIGLVLNMAGVLAFDQVTLFAFWRRLKKNSLSRQAMYNSTSVVCEYVDDVATSTTDDKSAVMECKARRLSTLQWYMMSHLMCFGLPEKEMAKKKGVAVTASTTTKDDPTAATTVCIVAQDENGHVHLLDDHLVTVKSLAFNIKVLRNTAVTIK
;
A
#
# COMPACT_ATOMS: atom_id res chain seq x y z
N MET A 1 19.28 -11.31 -5.16
CA MET A 1 18.40 -11.91 -6.19
C MET A 1 17.13 -12.54 -5.59
N ALA A 2 17.23 -13.42 -4.59
CA ALA A 2 16.06 -14.07 -3.97
C ALA A 2 15.04 -13.09 -3.34
N ILE A 3 15.51 -12.08 -2.58
CA ILE A 3 14.64 -11.09 -1.94
C ILE A 3 13.91 -10.23 -2.98
N SER A 4 14.62 -9.75 -4.02
CA SER A 4 14.00 -8.99 -5.11
C SER A 4 12.93 -9.79 -5.86
N ALA A 5 13.16 -11.10 -6.09
CA ALA A 5 12.16 -11.97 -6.68
C ALA A 5 10.91 -12.10 -5.78
N ALA A 6 11.10 -12.22 -4.46
CA ALA A 6 10.00 -12.27 -3.51
C ALA A 6 9.15 -10.97 -3.53
N VAL A 7 9.79 -9.80 -3.65
CA VAL A 7 9.04 -8.53 -3.74
C VAL A 7 8.28 -8.41 -5.06
N VAL A 8 8.84 -8.88 -6.18
CA VAL A 8 8.09 -8.96 -7.45
C VAL A 8 6.86 -9.86 -7.30
N VAL A 9 6.99 -10.99 -6.60
CA VAL A 9 5.84 -11.87 -6.29
C VAL A 9 4.81 -11.14 -5.42
N PHE A 10 5.23 -10.37 -4.40
CA PHE A 10 4.30 -9.56 -3.60
C PHE A 10 3.58 -8.50 -4.43
N VAL A 11 4.27 -7.82 -5.34
CA VAL A 11 3.63 -6.86 -6.26
C VAL A 11 2.62 -7.58 -7.16
N ALA A 12 2.94 -8.75 -7.69
CA ALA A 12 2.01 -9.54 -8.50
C ALA A 12 0.78 -9.98 -7.71
N ILE A 13 0.97 -10.45 -6.47
CA ILE A 13 -0.12 -10.79 -5.55
C ILE A 13 -0.97 -9.55 -5.26
N ASP A 14 -0.36 -8.40 -5.05
CA ASP A 14 -1.10 -7.16 -4.79
C ASP A 14 -1.93 -6.69 -5.99
N VAL A 15 -1.42 -6.87 -7.20
CA VAL A 15 -2.10 -6.44 -8.42
C VAL A 15 -3.23 -7.39 -8.80
N VAL A 16 -3.08 -8.69 -8.49
CA VAL A 16 -4.04 -9.73 -8.87
C VAL A 16 -4.98 -10.05 -7.70
N ILE A 17 -4.46 -10.54 -6.58
CA ILE A 17 -5.27 -11.03 -5.44
C ILE A 17 -5.88 -9.87 -4.64
N ASN A 18 -5.15 -8.76 -4.46
CA ASN A 18 -5.67 -7.54 -3.81
C ASN A 18 -6.36 -6.57 -4.80
N ASN A 19 -6.77 -7.08 -5.96
CA ASN A 19 -7.73 -6.38 -6.81
C ASN A 19 -9.14 -6.77 -6.36
N TRP A 20 -9.85 -5.81 -5.78
CA TRP A 20 -11.18 -6.04 -5.21
C TRP A 20 -12.20 -6.56 -6.23
N ALA A 21 -12.11 -6.11 -7.49
CA ALA A 21 -12.99 -6.60 -8.55
C ALA A 21 -12.67 -8.04 -8.95
N LEU A 22 -11.38 -8.41 -8.99
CA LEU A 22 -11.00 -9.79 -9.28
C LEU A 22 -11.37 -10.71 -8.12
N ASN A 23 -11.10 -10.30 -6.88
CA ASN A 23 -11.46 -11.08 -5.68
C ASN A 23 -12.99 -11.28 -5.58
N ASP A 24 -13.80 -10.28 -5.88
CA ASP A 24 -15.26 -10.42 -5.97
C ASP A 24 -15.70 -11.40 -7.09
N PHE A 25 -14.98 -11.43 -8.21
CA PHE A 25 -15.33 -12.29 -9.35
C PHE A 25 -14.89 -13.75 -9.19
N VAL A 26 -13.64 -13.99 -8.79
CA VAL A 26 -13.08 -15.35 -8.65
C VAL A 26 -13.14 -15.89 -7.23
N GLY A 27 -13.44 -15.04 -6.25
CA GLY A 27 -13.53 -15.44 -4.86
C GLY A 27 -14.87 -16.07 -4.52
N ASP A 28 -14.84 -17.06 -3.64
CA ASP A 28 -16.05 -17.73 -3.12
C ASP A 28 -16.83 -16.88 -2.09
N GLY A 29 -16.88 -15.56 -2.28
CA GLY A 29 -17.51 -14.61 -1.35
C GLY A 29 -19.05 -14.66 -1.43
N LEU A 30 -19.60 -15.01 -2.59
CA LEU A 30 -21.05 -15.03 -2.82
C LEU A 30 -21.81 -16.00 -1.91
N GLN A 31 -21.14 -17.00 -1.31
CA GLN A 31 -21.75 -17.91 -0.34
C GLN A 31 -22.41 -17.18 0.85
N PHE A 32 -21.90 -16.00 1.22
CA PHE A 32 -22.44 -15.20 2.33
C PHE A 32 -23.80 -14.55 2.02
N ARG A 33 -24.27 -14.61 0.77
CA ARG A 33 -25.62 -14.16 0.38
C ARG A 33 -26.73 -15.14 0.79
N THR A 34 -26.39 -16.40 1.04
CA THR A 34 -27.34 -17.48 1.40
C THR A 34 -28.44 -17.08 2.41
N PRO A 35 -28.15 -16.44 3.56
CA PRO A 35 -29.18 -16.10 4.54
C PRO A 35 -30.13 -14.96 4.11
N VAL A 36 -29.74 -14.16 3.12
CA VAL A 36 -30.50 -12.98 2.67
C VAL A 36 -31.00 -13.09 1.23
N ALA A 37 -30.64 -14.16 0.51
CA ALA A 37 -31.05 -14.41 -0.86
C ALA A 37 -32.56 -14.31 -1.14
N PRO A 38 -33.50 -14.72 -0.24
CA PRO A 38 -34.93 -14.59 -0.52
C PRO A 38 -35.52 -13.22 -0.14
N LEU A 39 -34.71 -12.26 0.31
CA LEU A 39 -35.18 -10.99 0.86
C LEU A 39 -35.10 -9.87 -0.19
N MET A 40 -35.89 -8.81 -0.04
CA MET A 40 -35.74 -7.57 -0.81
C MET A 40 -35.09 -6.45 0.01
N SER A 41 -35.29 -6.49 1.33
CA SER A 41 -34.82 -5.50 2.31
C SER A 41 -34.60 -6.13 3.68
N ALA A 42 -34.04 -5.38 4.64
CA ALA A 42 -33.96 -5.85 6.02
C ALA A 42 -35.33 -6.01 6.68
N ALA A 43 -36.37 -5.30 6.23
CA ALA A 43 -37.72 -5.43 6.78
C ALA A 43 -38.27 -6.87 6.65
N ASP A 44 -37.89 -7.58 5.59
CA ASP A 44 -38.36 -8.94 5.31
C ASP A 44 -37.79 -9.98 6.28
N LEU A 45 -36.69 -9.68 6.97
CA LEU A 45 -36.02 -10.62 7.89
C LEU A 45 -36.97 -11.14 8.97
N ALA A 46 -37.89 -10.31 9.48
CA ALA A 46 -38.84 -10.72 10.52
C ALA A 46 -39.85 -11.78 10.03
N THR A 47 -40.09 -11.86 8.72
CA THR A 47 -40.96 -12.86 8.11
C THR A 47 -40.26 -14.23 8.07
N TYR A 48 -38.97 -14.25 7.74
CA TYR A 48 -38.17 -15.48 7.55
C TYR A 48 -37.47 -15.99 8.81
N TYR A 49 -37.22 -15.10 9.78
CA TYR A 49 -36.46 -15.39 10.98
C TYR A 49 -37.25 -15.05 12.25
N ARG A 50 -36.97 -15.79 13.32
CA ARG A 50 -37.49 -15.49 14.66
C ARG A 50 -36.38 -14.85 15.48
N PHE A 51 -36.59 -13.58 15.83
CA PHE A 51 -35.65 -12.81 16.63
C PHE A 51 -35.77 -13.15 18.11
N GLY A 52 -34.64 -13.13 18.82
CA GLY A 52 -34.63 -13.28 20.27
C GLY A 52 -35.37 -12.12 20.95
N ALA A 53 -35.88 -12.37 22.15
CA ALA A 53 -36.57 -11.35 22.94
C ALA A 53 -35.68 -10.11 23.17
N GLY A 54 -36.17 -8.92 22.78
CA GLY A 54 -35.50 -7.62 22.96
C GLY A 54 -34.28 -7.37 22.06
N VAL A 55 -34.11 -8.15 20.99
CA VAL A 55 -32.95 -8.07 20.06
C VAL A 55 -33.39 -8.24 18.60
N ASN A 56 -34.39 -7.46 18.21
CA ASN A 56 -34.97 -7.48 16.88
C ASN A 56 -34.53 -6.25 16.06
N LEU A 57 -34.99 -6.15 14.82
CA LEU A 57 -34.64 -5.00 13.98
C LEU A 57 -35.26 -3.68 14.45
N THR A 58 -36.40 -3.72 15.14
CA THR A 58 -37.09 -2.52 15.63
C THR A 58 -36.48 -1.95 16.90
N SER A 59 -35.57 -2.69 17.56
CA SER A 59 -34.83 -2.19 18.73
C SER A 59 -33.51 -1.51 18.35
N LEU A 60 -33.13 -1.54 17.08
CA LEU A 60 -31.94 -0.85 16.57
C LEU A 60 -32.20 0.67 16.50
N SER A 61 -31.14 1.46 16.65
CA SER A 61 -31.15 2.88 16.28
C SER A 61 -31.49 3.08 14.79
N PHE A 62 -31.92 4.28 14.42
CA PHE A 62 -32.27 4.57 13.03
C PHE A 62 -31.09 4.35 12.07
N VAL A 63 -29.90 4.78 12.48
CA VAL A 63 -28.67 4.58 11.70
C VAL A 63 -28.28 3.11 11.69
N GLY A 64 -28.44 2.39 12.80
CA GLY A 64 -28.19 0.95 12.87
C GLY A 64 -29.10 0.15 11.92
N TYR A 65 -30.39 0.46 11.90
CA TYR A 65 -31.33 -0.14 10.96
C TYR A 65 -30.94 0.16 9.51
N TRP A 66 -30.67 1.43 9.19
CA TRP A 66 -30.24 1.85 7.84
C TRP A 66 -28.97 1.12 7.37
N MET A 67 -27.97 0.94 8.25
CA MET A 67 -26.74 0.21 7.91
C MET A 67 -27.02 -1.26 7.58
N VAL A 68 -27.90 -1.93 8.35
CA VAL A 68 -28.30 -3.31 8.07
C VAL A 68 -29.09 -3.40 6.77
N ASP A 69 -30.05 -2.51 6.57
CA ASP A 69 -30.87 -2.47 5.36
C ASP A 69 -30.03 -2.26 4.10
N THR A 70 -29.09 -1.30 4.14
CA THR A 70 -28.17 -1.03 3.03
C THR A 70 -27.39 -2.28 2.61
N ILE A 71 -26.82 -3.01 3.59
CA ILE A 71 -26.01 -4.20 3.31
C ILE A 71 -26.87 -5.39 2.90
N VAL A 72 -28.00 -5.63 3.57
CA VAL A 72 -28.92 -6.72 3.21
C VAL A 72 -29.48 -6.51 1.81
N HIS A 73 -29.91 -5.30 1.48
CA HIS A 73 -30.40 -4.95 0.14
C HIS A 73 -29.32 -5.17 -0.93
N ALA A 74 -28.09 -4.72 -0.67
CA ALA A 74 -26.98 -4.90 -1.61
C ALA A 74 -26.61 -6.37 -1.84
N LEU A 75 -26.66 -7.20 -0.78
CA LEU A 75 -26.38 -8.64 -0.87
C LEU A 75 -27.52 -9.45 -1.50
N ALA A 76 -28.78 -9.07 -1.27
CA ALA A 76 -29.93 -9.82 -1.74
C ALA A 76 -30.26 -9.56 -3.22
N ASN A 77 -30.15 -8.31 -3.68
CA ASN A 77 -30.59 -7.89 -5.02
C ASN A 77 -29.49 -7.94 -6.10
N ASP A 78 -28.40 -8.65 -5.84
CA ASP A 78 -27.22 -8.74 -6.72
C ASP A 78 -26.84 -7.40 -7.38
N THR A 79 -26.77 -6.35 -6.56
CA THR A 79 -26.49 -5.02 -7.09
C THR A 79 -25.01 -4.94 -7.48
N ALA A 80 -24.69 -4.37 -8.64
CA ALA A 80 -23.31 -4.05 -9.02
C ALA A 80 -22.69 -2.91 -8.17
N SER A 81 -23.23 -2.64 -6.98
CA SER A 81 -22.88 -1.53 -6.09
C SER A 81 -21.86 -1.93 -5.02
N VAL A 82 -21.65 -3.22 -4.78
CA VAL A 82 -20.72 -3.74 -3.77
C VAL A 82 -19.77 -4.81 -4.34
N TYR A 83 -18.60 -4.93 -3.72
CA TYR A 83 -17.71 -6.08 -3.83
C TYR A 83 -17.97 -6.99 -2.62
N VAL A 84 -18.15 -8.29 -2.85
CA VAL A 84 -18.28 -9.34 -1.83
C VAL A 84 -17.00 -10.18 -1.84
N LEU A 85 -16.08 -9.83 -0.95
CA LEU A 85 -14.72 -10.36 -0.91
C LEU A 85 -14.61 -11.57 0.00
N THR A 86 -13.75 -12.51 -0.37
CA THR A 86 -13.33 -13.61 0.50
C THR A 86 -12.15 -13.18 1.36
N ALA A 87 -12.24 -13.38 2.67
CA ALA A 87 -11.24 -13.02 3.68
C ALA A 87 -10.63 -14.24 4.39
N GLY A 88 -10.78 -15.42 3.78
CA GLY A 88 -10.18 -16.67 4.22
C GLY A 88 -11.09 -17.54 5.10
N SER A 89 -10.60 -18.75 5.36
CA SER A 89 -11.21 -19.73 6.26
C SER A 89 -10.24 -20.05 7.38
N TYR A 90 -10.75 -20.01 8.61
CA TYR A 90 -9.96 -20.12 9.83
C TYR A 90 -10.47 -21.28 10.69
N THR A 91 -9.57 -21.92 11.43
CA THR A 91 -9.97 -22.96 12.39
C THR A 91 -10.30 -22.30 13.72
N VAL A 92 -11.46 -22.61 14.28
CA VAL A 92 -11.89 -22.10 15.59
C VAL A 92 -11.05 -22.75 16.68
N VAL A 93 -10.07 -22.02 17.23
CA VAL A 93 -9.15 -22.51 18.27
C VAL A 93 -9.47 -22.02 19.68
N ASP A 94 -10.18 -20.90 19.82
CA ASP A 94 -10.51 -20.32 21.13
C ASP A 94 -11.90 -19.64 21.15
N LYS A 95 -12.42 -19.41 22.36
CA LYS A 95 -13.61 -18.62 22.66
C LYS A 95 -13.55 -17.19 22.11
N ALA A 96 -12.38 -16.59 21.92
CA ALA A 96 -12.26 -15.28 21.27
C ALA A 96 -12.84 -15.26 19.84
N MET A 97 -12.83 -16.41 19.14
CA MET A 97 -13.44 -16.57 17.80
C MET A 97 -14.93 -16.98 17.87
N SER A 98 -15.49 -17.17 19.06
CA SER A 98 -16.85 -17.68 19.23
C SER A 98 -17.90 -16.57 19.14
N ASN A 99 -18.46 -16.41 17.94
CA ASN A 99 -19.60 -15.52 17.67
C ASN A 99 -20.98 -16.15 17.93
N CYS A 100 -21.03 -17.32 18.60
CA CYS A 100 -22.26 -18.08 18.85
C CYS A 100 -23.07 -17.59 20.06
N GLY A 101 -22.41 -16.96 21.03
CA GLY A 101 -23.01 -16.52 22.30
C GLY A 101 -24.33 -15.73 22.17
N PRO A 102 -24.49 -14.82 21.19
CA PRO A 102 -25.72 -14.06 21.02
C PRO A 102 -27.00 -14.87 20.86
N PHE A 103 -26.93 -16.12 20.38
CA PHE A 103 -28.13 -16.95 20.19
C PHE A 103 -28.75 -17.47 21.51
N ALA A 104 -28.04 -17.41 22.63
CA ALA A 104 -28.54 -17.88 23.94
C ALA A 104 -29.62 -16.93 24.49
N ARG A 105 -30.86 -17.11 24.01
CA ARG A 105 -32.03 -16.25 24.24
C ARG A 105 -33.32 -17.06 24.22
N ASN A 106 -34.41 -16.39 24.57
CA ASN A 106 -35.77 -16.89 24.40
C ASN A 106 -36.35 -16.44 23.06
N TYR A 107 -37.01 -17.35 22.34
CA TYR A 107 -37.63 -17.11 21.04
C TYR A 107 -39.07 -17.59 21.06
N THR A 108 -39.97 -16.83 20.47
CA THR A 108 -41.36 -17.25 20.27
C THR A 108 -41.46 -18.00 18.95
N ILE A 109 -41.79 -19.29 18.99
CA ILE A 109 -41.76 -20.17 17.81
C ILE A 109 -42.95 -21.13 17.75
N ASP A 110 -43.29 -21.56 16.53
CA ASP A 110 -44.15 -22.72 16.29
C ASP A 110 -43.27 -23.88 15.81
N VAL A 111 -43.36 -25.04 16.47
CA VAL A 111 -42.48 -26.19 16.27
C VAL A 111 -42.92 -27.09 15.11
N ARG A 112 -44.05 -26.78 14.46
CA ARG A 112 -44.54 -27.55 13.30
C ARG A 112 -43.61 -27.53 12.09
N LEU A 113 -42.74 -26.53 11.98
CA LEU A 113 -41.79 -26.37 10.87
C LEU A 113 -40.39 -26.06 11.41
N PRO A 114 -39.32 -26.41 10.68
CA PRO A 114 -37.98 -25.96 11.00
C PRO A 114 -37.91 -24.44 11.09
N VAL A 115 -37.32 -23.91 12.16
CA VAL A 115 -37.28 -22.48 12.45
C VAL A 115 -35.90 -21.89 12.23
N LYS A 116 -35.81 -20.66 11.73
CA LYS A 116 -34.55 -19.92 11.63
C LYS A 116 -34.49 -18.88 12.74
N LEU A 117 -33.40 -18.82 13.48
CA LEU A 117 -33.21 -17.91 14.61
C LEU A 117 -32.37 -16.70 14.18
N ALA A 118 -32.66 -15.54 14.75
CA ALA A 118 -31.91 -14.32 14.48
C ALA A 118 -31.67 -13.47 15.73
N TYR A 119 -30.64 -12.63 15.63
CA TYR A 119 -30.24 -11.67 16.65
C TYR A 119 -29.76 -10.39 15.96
N ALA A 120 -30.26 -9.24 16.39
CA ALA A 120 -29.77 -7.94 15.97
C ALA A 120 -29.44 -7.06 17.19
N ASP A 121 -28.28 -6.41 17.15
CA ASP A 121 -27.80 -5.53 18.22
C ASP A 121 -26.82 -4.51 17.65
N ASP A 122 -27.12 -3.23 17.81
CA ASP A 122 -26.24 -2.13 17.46
C ASP A 122 -25.54 -1.52 18.67
N SER A 123 -24.41 -0.90 18.38
CA SER A 123 -23.56 -0.23 19.36
C SER A 123 -22.70 0.85 18.71
N ILE A 124 -22.21 1.76 19.54
CA ILE A 124 -21.20 2.75 19.17
C ILE A 124 -19.93 2.44 19.97
N SER A 125 -18.82 2.28 19.28
CA SER A 125 -17.50 2.18 19.89
C SER A 125 -16.97 3.58 20.20
N PHE A 126 -16.61 3.78 21.45
CA PHE A 126 -15.98 4.97 21.99
C PHE A 126 -14.50 4.72 22.22
N LEU A 127 -13.66 5.69 21.85
CA LEU A 127 -12.21 5.64 22.00
C LEU A 127 -11.67 6.83 22.79
N ARG A 128 -10.60 6.61 23.56
CA ARG A 128 -9.85 7.67 24.26
C ARG A 128 -8.36 7.51 24.00
N GLY A 129 -7.68 8.64 23.78
CA GLY A 129 -6.22 8.64 23.57
C GLY A 129 -5.79 7.98 22.26
N ASP A 130 -4.53 8.12 21.89
CA ASP A 130 -3.92 7.58 20.69
C ASP A 130 -2.65 6.80 21.05
N ALA A 131 -1.95 6.27 20.04
CA ALA A 131 -0.72 5.51 20.28
C ALA A 131 0.35 6.29 21.06
N LEU A 132 0.41 7.62 20.95
CA LEU A 132 1.37 8.43 21.69
C LEU A 132 0.90 8.64 23.14
N SER A 133 -0.37 8.97 23.37
CA SER A 133 -0.88 9.09 24.75
C SER A 133 -0.79 7.76 25.49
N HIS A 134 -1.04 6.63 24.82
CA HIS A 134 -0.85 5.30 25.41
C HIS A 134 0.60 5.00 25.81
N ALA A 135 1.58 5.60 25.11
CA ALA A 135 3.00 5.39 25.40
C ALA A 135 3.51 6.31 26.52
N PHE A 136 2.95 7.51 26.65
CA PHE A 136 3.46 8.55 27.55
C PHE A 136 2.54 8.89 28.73
N THR A 137 1.34 8.32 28.79
CA THR A 137 0.34 8.58 29.84
C THR A 137 -0.29 7.28 30.36
N SER A 138 -1.15 7.41 31.37
CA SER A 138 -1.86 6.31 32.05
C SER A 138 -3.28 6.08 31.52
N ASP A 139 -3.62 6.57 30.33
CA ASP A 139 -4.97 6.51 29.76
C ASP A 139 -5.52 5.08 29.50
N LEU A 140 -4.65 4.06 29.51
CA LEU A 140 -5.02 2.65 29.44
C LEU A 140 -5.31 2.02 30.80
N THR A 141 -4.95 2.67 31.91
CA THR A 141 -5.01 2.08 33.25
C THR A 141 -5.83 2.91 34.23
N GLU A 142 -5.84 4.23 34.08
CA GLU A 142 -6.53 5.16 34.98
C GLU A 142 -7.83 5.68 34.36
N ASN A 143 -8.80 6.05 35.22
CA ASN A 143 -10.07 6.65 34.80
C ASN A 143 -10.80 5.82 33.73
N LEU A 144 -10.75 4.49 33.85
CA LEU A 144 -11.45 3.58 32.96
C LEU A 144 -12.94 3.56 33.31
N PRO A 145 -13.83 3.60 32.29
CA PRO A 145 -15.27 3.58 32.51
C PRO A 145 -15.77 2.23 33.02
N SER A 146 -16.93 2.24 33.66
CA SER A 146 -17.62 1.02 34.07
C SER A 146 -18.14 0.23 32.84
N LYS A 147 -18.46 -1.05 33.00
CA LYS A 147 -18.93 -1.92 31.89
C LYS A 147 -20.22 -1.44 31.22
N ASN A 148 -21.03 -0.62 31.89
CA ASN A 148 -22.30 -0.08 31.41
C ASN A 148 -22.30 1.46 31.48
N ALA A 149 -21.13 2.09 31.34
CA ALA A 149 -21.04 3.54 31.36
C ALA A 149 -21.91 4.16 30.27
N SER A 150 -22.60 5.25 30.61
CA SER A 150 -23.38 6.03 29.66
C SER A 150 -22.49 6.83 28.71
N ILE A 151 -23.03 7.25 27.57
CA ILE A 151 -22.37 8.13 26.62
C ILE A 151 -21.90 9.41 27.32
N GLN A 152 -22.71 9.97 28.23
CA GLN A 152 -22.36 11.17 28.98
C GLN A 152 -21.16 10.94 29.90
N GLU A 153 -21.12 9.81 30.62
CA GLU A 153 -19.97 9.43 31.45
C GLU A 153 -18.71 9.24 30.60
N LEU A 154 -18.83 8.58 29.45
CA LEU A 154 -17.72 8.38 28.53
C LEU A 154 -17.16 9.70 28.00
N GLN A 155 -18.03 10.61 27.59
CA GLN A 155 -17.63 11.96 27.14
C GLN A 155 -16.95 12.74 28.26
N ALA A 156 -17.45 12.65 29.50
CA ALA A 156 -16.80 13.27 30.66
C ALA A 156 -15.40 12.71 30.95
N LEU A 157 -15.17 11.44 30.59
CA LEU A 157 -13.87 10.77 30.70
C LEU A 157 -12.95 10.99 29.47
N GLY A 158 -13.38 11.79 28.50
CA GLY A 158 -12.62 12.11 27.27
C GLY A 158 -12.70 11.06 26.18
N PHE A 159 -13.73 10.21 26.19
CA PHE A 159 -13.99 9.28 25.10
C PHE A 159 -14.86 9.92 24.01
N HIS A 160 -14.56 9.59 22.76
CA HIS A 160 -15.28 10.08 21.58
C HIS A 160 -15.83 8.91 20.75
N GLY A 161 -17.01 9.10 20.15
CA GLY A 161 -17.62 8.09 19.29
C GLY A 161 -16.83 7.94 18.00
N ALA A 162 -16.34 6.73 17.72
CA ALA A 162 -15.38 6.48 16.64
C ALA A 162 -15.86 5.45 15.59
N ARG A 163 -16.88 4.65 15.91
CA ARG A 163 -17.43 3.64 15.00
C ARG A 163 -18.84 3.23 15.39
N LEU A 164 -19.76 3.29 14.43
CA LEU A 164 -21.08 2.66 14.50
C LEU A 164 -20.98 1.22 14.03
N GLN A 165 -21.66 0.29 14.71
CA GLN A 165 -21.58 -1.12 14.35
C GLN A 165 -22.87 -1.87 14.68
N VAL A 166 -23.27 -2.81 13.82
CA VAL A 166 -24.51 -3.59 14.02
C VAL A 166 -24.26 -5.07 13.81
N LYS A 167 -24.54 -5.89 14.81
CA LYS A 167 -24.34 -7.34 14.73
C LYS A 167 -25.66 -8.02 14.36
N LEU A 168 -25.80 -8.42 13.10
CA LEU A 168 -26.88 -9.29 12.66
C LEU A 168 -26.37 -10.73 12.56
N HIS A 169 -26.95 -11.63 13.35
CA HIS A 169 -26.66 -13.07 13.27
C HIS A 169 -27.92 -13.82 12.84
N LEU A 170 -27.76 -14.77 11.92
CA LEU A 170 -28.83 -15.51 11.27
C LEU A 170 -28.45 -17.00 11.25
N THR A 171 -29.35 -17.90 11.64
CA THR A 171 -29.08 -19.34 11.53
C THR A 171 -29.66 -19.94 10.25
N THR A 172 -29.14 -21.10 9.84
CA THR A 172 -29.92 -22.02 9.00
C THR A 172 -31.13 -22.57 9.77
N ALA A 173 -32.01 -23.28 9.07
CA ALA A 173 -33.17 -23.87 9.72
C ALA A 173 -32.75 -24.88 10.81
N VAL A 174 -33.41 -24.79 11.96
CA VAL A 174 -33.24 -25.64 13.14
C VAL A 174 -34.49 -26.47 13.30
N ALA A 175 -34.34 -27.80 13.27
CA ALA A 175 -35.42 -28.73 13.60
C ALA A 175 -35.47 -28.91 15.12
N VAL A 176 -36.48 -28.34 15.75
CA VAL A 176 -36.73 -28.49 17.19
C VAL A 176 -37.77 -29.58 17.40
N GLN A 177 -37.54 -30.50 18.34
CA GLN A 177 -38.57 -31.47 18.71
C GLN A 177 -39.53 -30.85 19.72
N ASN A 178 -40.81 -31.21 19.63
CA ASN A 178 -41.84 -30.78 20.58
C ASN A 178 -41.69 -31.53 21.92
N THR A 179 -40.65 -31.19 22.67
CA THR A 179 -40.36 -31.76 23.99
C THR A 179 -39.73 -30.71 24.91
N SER A 180 -40.09 -30.78 26.19
CA SER A 180 -39.49 -30.00 27.26
C SER A 180 -38.14 -30.55 27.73
N ALA A 181 -37.71 -31.70 27.20
CA ALA A 181 -36.37 -32.20 27.40
C ALA A 181 -35.33 -31.32 26.69
N THR A 182 -34.15 -31.24 27.27
CA THR A 182 -33.02 -30.51 26.68
C THR A 182 -32.51 -31.24 25.44
N GLN A 183 -32.33 -30.49 24.35
CA GLN A 183 -31.86 -30.98 23.05
C GLN A 183 -30.54 -30.28 22.70
N SER A 184 -29.61 -31.02 22.09
CA SER A 184 -28.35 -30.47 21.56
C SER A 184 -28.38 -30.49 20.05
N ILE A 185 -28.24 -29.32 19.42
CA ILE A 185 -28.37 -29.16 17.97
C ILE A 185 -27.18 -28.37 17.44
N ASN A 186 -26.52 -28.91 16.42
CA ASN A 186 -25.50 -28.17 15.68
C ASN A 186 -26.17 -27.40 14.55
N VAL A 187 -25.91 -26.10 14.47
CA VAL A 187 -26.52 -25.23 13.47
C VAL A 187 -25.45 -24.38 12.78
N THR A 188 -25.58 -24.27 11.47
CA THR A 188 -24.79 -23.30 10.70
C THR A 188 -25.36 -21.91 10.91
N TRP A 189 -24.49 -20.92 11.11
CA TRP A 189 -24.88 -19.54 11.27
C TRP A 189 -24.12 -18.65 10.29
N TYR A 190 -24.73 -17.51 10.02
CA TYR A 190 -24.18 -16.41 9.25
C TYR A 190 -24.20 -15.15 10.10
N ARG A 191 -23.22 -14.28 9.91
CA ARG A 191 -23.19 -12.94 10.49
C ARG A 191 -22.99 -11.94 9.38
N ILE A 192 -23.76 -10.88 9.47
CA ILE A 192 -23.58 -9.65 8.73
C ILE A 192 -23.29 -8.60 9.80
N TYR A 193 -22.10 -8.03 9.76
CA TYR A 193 -21.65 -7.06 10.74
C TYR A 193 -21.28 -5.74 10.08
N PRO A 194 -22.27 -4.91 9.74
CA PRO A 194 -22.04 -3.60 9.19
C PRO A 194 -21.31 -2.70 10.19
N LYS A 195 -20.36 -1.91 9.69
CA LYS A 195 -19.56 -0.93 10.41
C LYS A 195 -19.55 0.36 9.61
N SER A 196 -19.70 1.49 10.29
CA SER A 196 -19.55 2.81 9.69
C SER A 196 -18.67 3.69 10.57
N PHE A 197 -17.88 4.55 9.92
CA PHE A 197 -16.85 5.37 10.56
C PHE A 197 -17.25 6.84 10.68
N CYS A 198 -18.46 7.18 10.24
CA CYS A 198 -19.12 8.45 10.55
C CYS A 198 -20.64 8.24 10.58
N THR A 199 -21.38 9.14 11.23
CA THR A 199 -22.85 9.09 11.20
C THR A 199 -23.35 9.32 9.76
N GLY A 200 -24.03 8.33 9.19
CA GLY A 200 -24.57 8.39 7.82
C GLY A 200 -23.57 8.07 6.70
N CYS A 201 -22.31 7.75 7.03
CA CYS A 201 -21.36 7.25 6.04
C CYS A 201 -21.77 5.87 5.54
N THR A 202 -21.48 5.61 4.27
CA THR A 202 -21.63 4.30 3.64
C THR A 202 -20.93 3.22 4.46
N PRO A 203 -21.64 2.17 4.91
CA PRO A 203 -21.06 1.14 5.76
C PRO A 203 -20.22 0.14 4.96
N ILE A 204 -19.21 -0.43 5.61
CA ILE A 204 -18.64 -1.73 5.20
C ILE A 204 -19.32 -2.84 5.99
N ALA A 205 -19.19 -4.10 5.58
CA ALA A 205 -19.64 -5.21 6.42
C ALA A 205 -18.63 -6.34 6.50
N GLU A 206 -18.40 -6.85 7.70
CA GLU A 206 -17.75 -8.13 7.93
C GLU A 206 -18.80 -9.23 7.82
N LEU A 207 -18.53 -10.24 7.00
CA LEU A 207 -19.36 -11.41 6.81
C LEU A 207 -18.71 -12.59 7.51
N GLY A 208 -19.52 -13.42 8.16
CA GLY A 208 -19.04 -14.62 8.84
C GLY A 208 -19.95 -15.79 8.59
N ARG A 209 -19.37 -17.00 8.50
CA ARG A 209 -20.09 -18.27 8.47
C ARG A 209 -19.40 -19.24 9.40
N GLY A 210 -20.16 -20.02 10.16
CA GLY A 210 -19.60 -21.04 11.04
C GLY A 210 -20.66 -21.97 11.59
N VAL A 211 -20.29 -22.76 12.60
CA VAL A 211 -21.20 -23.71 13.26
C VAL A 211 -21.25 -23.47 14.76
N CYS A 212 -22.46 -23.42 15.31
CA CYS A 212 -22.71 -23.35 16.75
C CYS A 212 -23.36 -24.64 17.25
N ALA A 213 -22.94 -25.09 18.43
CA ALA A 213 -23.67 -26.07 19.22
C ALA A 213 -24.66 -25.33 20.13
N LEU A 214 -25.95 -25.53 19.89
CA LEU A 214 -27.04 -24.99 20.68
C LEU A 214 -27.58 -26.04 21.64
N THR A 215 -27.79 -25.65 22.89
CA THR A 215 -28.55 -26.42 23.87
C THR A 215 -29.89 -25.75 24.07
N VAL A 216 -30.96 -26.39 23.59
CA VAL A 216 -32.30 -25.82 23.50
C VAL A 216 -33.32 -26.61 24.31
N ARG A 217 -34.36 -25.91 24.76
CA ARG A 217 -35.51 -26.50 25.44
C ARG A 217 -36.77 -25.82 24.94
N TYR A 218 -37.74 -26.60 24.46
CA TYR A 218 -39.01 -26.06 23.97
C TYR A 218 -40.09 -26.19 25.03
N MET A 219 -40.86 -25.12 25.25
CA MET A 219 -41.99 -25.09 26.18
C MET A 219 -43.27 -24.88 25.39
N ASP A 220 -44.07 -25.94 25.25
CA ASP A 220 -45.27 -25.90 24.40
C ASP A 220 -46.36 -24.98 24.95
N ALA A 221 -46.49 -24.89 26.29
CA ALA A 221 -47.47 -24.03 26.95
C ALA A 221 -47.30 -22.54 26.60
N SER A 222 -46.06 -22.08 26.43
CA SER A 222 -45.74 -20.68 26.09
C SER A 222 -45.27 -20.50 24.66
N LYS A 223 -45.28 -21.56 23.83
CA LYS A 223 -44.74 -21.57 22.46
C LYS A 223 -43.35 -20.93 22.39
N THR A 224 -42.51 -21.23 23.39
CA THR A 224 -41.22 -20.57 23.58
C THR A 224 -40.09 -21.58 23.46
N LEU A 225 -39.10 -21.27 22.61
CA LEU A 225 -37.82 -21.94 22.59
C LEU A 225 -36.83 -21.20 23.48
N VAL A 226 -36.28 -21.89 24.46
CA VAL A 226 -35.21 -21.37 25.33
C VAL A 226 -33.89 -21.96 24.84
N VAL A 227 -33.02 -21.13 24.30
CA VAL A 227 -31.64 -21.51 23.99
C VAL A 227 -30.80 -21.25 25.23
N ALA A 228 -30.61 -22.28 26.06
CA ALA A 228 -29.90 -22.16 27.34
C ALA A 228 -28.40 -21.93 27.16
N LYS A 229 -27.81 -22.51 26.11
CA LYS A 229 -26.37 -22.42 25.82
C LYS A 229 -26.16 -22.37 24.31
N SER A 230 -25.24 -21.54 23.86
CA SER A 230 -24.82 -21.45 22.45
C SER A 230 -23.32 -21.21 22.40
N GLN A 231 -22.56 -22.13 21.83
CA GLN A 231 -21.10 -22.10 21.80
C GLN A 231 -20.57 -22.53 20.44
N ALA A 232 -19.45 -21.94 20.01
CA ALA A 232 -18.75 -22.41 18.83
C ALA A 232 -18.12 -23.79 19.08
N ILE A 233 -18.04 -24.60 18.02
CA ILE A 233 -17.42 -25.91 18.07
C ILE A 233 -15.91 -25.75 17.83
N LEU A 234 -15.09 -26.12 18.80
CA LEU A 234 -13.63 -26.07 18.64
C LEU A 234 -13.18 -27.01 17.51
N GLY A 235 -12.22 -26.55 16.71
CA GLY A 235 -11.72 -27.25 15.52
C GLY A 235 -12.63 -27.12 14.28
N SER A 236 -13.80 -26.49 14.38
CA SER A 236 -14.65 -26.20 13.22
C SER A 236 -14.11 -25.05 12.37
N THR A 237 -14.54 -24.98 11.11
CA THR A 237 -14.17 -23.89 10.20
C THR A 237 -15.05 -22.67 10.41
N HIS A 238 -14.42 -21.49 10.42
CA HIS A 238 -15.05 -20.18 10.37
C HIS A 238 -14.62 -19.46 9.10
N ASP A 239 -15.54 -19.26 8.17
CA ASP A 239 -15.30 -18.51 6.94
C ASP A 239 -15.57 -17.03 7.19
N VAL A 240 -14.69 -16.17 6.67
CA VAL A 240 -14.78 -14.72 6.80
C VAL A 240 -14.84 -14.11 5.40
N GLY A 241 -15.70 -13.11 5.25
CA GLY A 241 -15.82 -12.29 4.05
C GLY A 241 -15.97 -10.82 4.40
N LEU A 242 -15.92 -9.97 3.38
CA LEU A 242 -16.06 -8.52 3.53
C LEU A 242 -16.93 -7.95 2.42
N VAL A 243 -17.70 -6.91 2.74
CA VAL A 243 -18.45 -6.11 1.78
C VAL A 243 -17.86 -4.71 1.73
N PHE A 244 -17.43 -4.31 0.53
CA PHE A 244 -17.04 -2.93 0.23
C PHE A 244 -17.94 -2.34 -0.84
N HIS A 245 -18.16 -1.03 -0.80
CA HIS A 245 -18.85 -0.37 -1.89
C HIS A 245 -17.92 -0.19 -3.09
N ARG A 246 -18.45 -0.43 -4.28
CA ARG A 246 -17.72 -0.17 -5.51
C ARG A 246 -17.61 1.34 -5.70
N THR A 247 -16.41 1.81 -6.01
CA THR A 247 -16.16 3.23 -6.27
C THR A 247 -15.37 3.38 -7.57
N VAL A 248 -15.51 4.52 -8.24
CA VAL A 248 -14.69 4.82 -9.43
C VAL A 248 -13.20 4.87 -9.06
N TYR A 249 -12.90 5.27 -7.82
CA TYR A 249 -11.56 5.33 -7.24
C TYR A 249 -10.85 3.97 -7.26
N THR A 250 -11.52 2.87 -6.89
CA THR A 250 -10.92 1.53 -6.93
C THR A 250 -10.57 1.10 -8.35
N SER A 251 -11.38 1.47 -9.34
CA SER A 251 -11.10 1.19 -10.76
C SER A 251 -9.95 2.02 -11.31
N ILE A 252 -9.89 3.31 -10.99
CA ILE A 252 -8.78 4.20 -11.36
C ILE A 252 -7.46 3.70 -10.75
N ALA A 253 -7.48 3.32 -9.46
CA ALA A 253 -6.32 2.78 -8.79
C ALA A 253 -5.79 1.51 -9.48
N ALA A 254 -6.68 0.59 -9.87
CA ALA A 254 -6.29 -0.60 -10.63
C ALA A 254 -5.69 -0.23 -12.01
N LEU A 255 -6.30 0.70 -12.74
CA LEU A 255 -5.79 1.17 -14.03
C LEU A 255 -4.36 1.73 -13.90
N PHE A 256 -4.10 2.57 -12.90
CA PHE A 256 -2.76 3.11 -12.66
C PHE A 256 -1.72 2.00 -12.40
N LYS A 257 -2.06 0.93 -11.67
CA LYS A 257 -1.16 -0.22 -11.49
C LYS A 257 -0.85 -0.91 -12.82
N PHE A 258 -1.87 -1.18 -13.64
CA PHE A 258 -1.67 -1.84 -14.93
C PHE A 258 -0.83 -1.00 -15.89
N VAL A 259 -1.09 0.31 -15.97
CA VAL A 259 -0.27 1.24 -16.78
C VAL A 259 1.17 1.28 -16.26
N ALA A 260 1.38 1.36 -14.95
CA ALA A 260 2.72 1.35 -14.37
C ALA A 260 3.48 0.06 -14.72
N ILE A 261 2.85 -1.10 -14.56
CA ILE A 261 3.45 -2.41 -14.90
C ILE A 261 3.77 -2.49 -16.37
N PHE A 262 2.89 -1.98 -17.25
CA PHE A 262 3.16 -1.92 -18.68
C PHE A 262 4.39 -1.05 -19.00
N VAL A 263 4.45 0.18 -18.46
CA VAL A 263 5.59 1.09 -18.66
C VAL A 263 6.89 0.47 -18.15
N ALA A 264 6.89 -0.13 -16.95
CA ALA A 264 8.08 -0.78 -16.41
C ALA A 264 8.47 -2.04 -17.20
N GLY A 265 7.50 -2.87 -17.59
CA GLY A 265 7.74 -4.08 -18.35
C GLY A 265 8.32 -3.79 -19.73
N ALA A 266 7.69 -2.89 -20.48
CA ALA A 266 8.14 -2.50 -21.81
C ALA A 266 9.50 -1.76 -21.77
N GLY A 267 9.65 -0.77 -20.88
CA GLY A 267 10.92 -0.05 -20.72
C GLY A 267 12.07 -0.96 -20.26
N TYR A 268 11.82 -1.89 -19.33
CA TYR A 268 12.84 -2.86 -18.92
C TYR A 268 13.20 -3.85 -20.04
N LEU A 269 12.22 -4.32 -20.83
CA LEU A 269 12.48 -5.17 -21.99
C LEU A 269 13.31 -4.43 -23.04
N ALA A 270 13.02 -3.15 -23.30
CA ALA A 270 13.83 -2.31 -24.16
C ALA A 270 15.27 -2.16 -23.64
N SER A 271 15.43 -1.98 -22.32
CA SER A 271 16.76 -1.86 -21.68
C SER A 271 17.59 -3.15 -21.72
N ARG A 272 17.02 -4.31 -22.11
CA ARG A 272 17.78 -5.55 -22.36
C ARG A 272 18.59 -5.47 -23.64
N LYS A 273 18.21 -4.58 -24.56
CA LYS A 273 19.01 -4.22 -25.73
C LYS A 273 19.76 -2.92 -25.44
N THR A 274 20.82 -2.69 -26.19
CA THR A 274 21.63 -1.48 -26.05
C THR A 274 20.87 -0.32 -26.68
N VAL A 275 20.39 0.62 -25.87
CA VAL A 275 19.68 1.80 -26.36
C VAL A 275 20.67 2.72 -27.06
N GLN A 276 20.27 3.32 -28.18
CA GLN A 276 21.10 4.26 -28.93
C GLN A 276 21.35 5.52 -28.10
N TRP A 277 22.55 6.08 -28.23
CA TRP A 277 22.90 7.33 -27.56
C TRP A 277 21.99 8.45 -28.08
N HIS A 278 21.28 9.10 -27.18
CA HIS A 278 20.37 10.20 -27.51
C HIS A 278 21.17 11.48 -27.70
N GLU A 279 21.01 12.11 -28.87
CA GLU A 279 21.45 13.48 -29.11
C GLU A 279 20.25 14.41 -29.08
N VAL A 280 20.44 15.61 -28.54
CA VAL A 280 19.57 16.75 -28.86
C VAL A 280 19.81 17.08 -30.33
N VAL A 281 18.98 16.53 -31.21
CA VAL A 281 19.05 16.85 -32.64
C VAL A 281 18.64 18.31 -32.78
N GLY A 282 19.61 19.17 -33.08
CA GLY A 282 19.29 20.51 -33.56
C GLY A 282 18.58 20.40 -34.91
N ASP A 283 17.63 21.29 -35.19
CA ASP A 283 17.21 21.54 -36.58
C ASP A 283 18.43 21.98 -37.41
N ASP A 284 18.35 21.92 -38.75
CA ASP A 284 19.44 22.30 -39.67
C ASP A 284 20.01 23.73 -39.45
N ALA A 285 19.34 24.53 -38.60
CA ALA A 285 19.73 25.86 -38.14
C ALA A 285 20.41 25.92 -36.74
N GLY A 286 20.68 24.78 -36.09
CA GLY A 286 21.36 24.71 -34.79
C GLY A 286 20.48 24.97 -33.56
N ASN A 287 19.16 25.02 -33.72
CA ASN A 287 18.21 25.17 -32.60
C ASN A 287 17.77 23.80 -32.08
N PRO A 288 17.65 23.57 -30.76
CA PRO A 288 17.21 22.29 -30.21
C PRO A 288 15.79 21.97 -30.69
N LYS A 289 15.57 20.79 -31.30
CA LYS A 289 14.22 20.34 -31.65
C LYS A 289 13.37 20.25 -30.40
N VAL A 290 12.18 20.85 -30.45
CA VAL A 290 11.19 20.71 -29.40
C VAL A 290 10.66 19.27 -29.44
N GLU A 291 11.05 18.46 -28.46
CA GLU A 291 10.49 17.13 -28.30
C GLU A 291 9.01 17.23 -27.92
N THR A 292 8.17 16.47 -28.63
CA THR A 292 6.75 16.38 -28.28
C THR A 292 6.57 15.43 -27.09
N VAL A 293 5.55 15.65 -26.27
CA VAL A 293 5.19 14.74 -25.17
C VAL A 293 5.01 13.30 -25.66
N TRP A 294 4.49 13.13 -26.88
CA TRP A 294 4.31 11.81 -27.51
C TRP A 294 5.64 11.14 -27.89
N SER A 295 6.60 11.88 -28.44
CA SER A 295 7.92 11.33 -28.76
C SER A 295 8.67 10.91 -27.50
N THR A 296 8.58 11.69 -26.42
CA THR A 296 9.19 11.35 -25.13
C THR A 296 8.54 10.10 -24.52
N LEU A 297 7.21 9.98 -24.60
CA LEU A 297 6.50 8.79 -24.14
C LEU A 297 6.88 7.54 -24.93
N LEU A 298 6.94 7.64 -26.26
CA LEU A 298 7.38 6.54 -27.11
C LEU A 298 8.82 6.15 -26.81
N ASP A 299 9.72 7.11 -26.61
CA ASP A 299 11.11 6.82 -26.28
C ASP A 299 11.27 6.19 -24.88
N THR A 300 10.39 6.52 -23.94
CA THR A 300 10.35 5.89 -22.60
C THR A 300 10.02 4.39 -22.66
N ILE A 301 9.25 3.94 -23.67
CA ILE A 301 8.70 2.58 -23.74
C ILE A 301 9.39 1.75 -24.84
N ALA A 302 9.70 2.38 -25.96
CA ALA A 302 10.22 1.77 -27.18
C ALA A 302 11.32 2.64 -27.82
N PRO A 303 12.45 2.85 -27.13
CA PRO A 303 13.56 3.63 -27.67
C PRO A 303 14.23 2.92 -28.86
N LYS A 304 15.00 3.68 -29.64
CA LYS A 304 15.86 3.11 -30.69
C LYS A 304 16.98 2.30 -30.04
N TYR A 305 17.23 1.09 -30.55
CA TYR A 305 18.24 0.20 -29.97
C TYR A 305 19.17 -0.42 -31.03
N PHE A 306 20.37 -0.78 -30.59
CA PHE A 306 21.24 -1.72 -31.29
C PHE A 306 20.91 -3.15 -30.86
N PRO A 307 21.02 -4.15 -31.77
CA PRO A 307 20.68 -5.55 -31.48
C PRO A 307 21.69 -6.26 -30.56
N HIS A 308 22.38 -5.53 -29.68
CA HIS A 308 23.32 -6.05 -28.70
C HIS A 308 22.73 -6.07 -27.29
N LEU A 309 23.08 -7.08 -26.50
CA LEU A 309 22.62 -7.19 -25.11
C LEU A 309 23.22 -6.09 -24.23
N SER A 310 22.39 -5.52 -23.37
CA SER A 310 22.78 -4.59 -22.30
C SER A 310 22.37 -5.17 -20.95
N HIS A 311 23.27 -5.06 -19.97
CA HIS A 311 23.07 -5.50 -18.58
C HIS A 311 23.16 -4.31 -17.62
N ALA A 312 22.73 -3.13 -18.06
CA ALA A 312 22.94 -1.88 -17.34
C ALA A 312 22.17 -1.79 -16.02
N ILE A 313 20.92 -2.26 -16.00
CA ILE A 313 20.01 -2.11 -14.86
C ILE A 313 19.21 -3.42 -14.67
N ARG A 314 18.96 -3.80 -13.41
CA ARG A 314 18.06 -4.89 -13.03
C ARG A 314 16.61 -4.40 -12.90
N LEU A 315 15.64 -5.29 -13.06
CA LEU A 315 14.21 -4.92 -13.02
C LEU A 315 13.80 -4.22 -11.71
N ASP A 316 14.26 -4.71 -10.56
CA ASP A 316 13.94 -4.12 -9.26
C ASP A 316 14.43 -2.66 -9.17
N LEU A 317 15.68 -2.43 -9.55
CA LEU A 317 16.28 -1.11 -9.57
C LEU A 317 15.62 -0.18 -10.59
N PHE A 318 15.22 -0.72 -11.75
CA PHE A 318 14.45 0.01 -12.76
C PHE A 318 13.14 0.52 -12.17
N CYS A 319 12.37 -0.34 -11.50
CA CYS A 319 11.07 0.05 -10.93
C CYS A 319 11.23 1.07 -9.79
N TYR A 320 12.20 0.89 -8.89
CA TYR A 320 12.37 1.79 -7.73
C TYR A 320 12.89 3.18 -8.09
N ASN A 321 13.68 3.28 -9.16
CA ASN A 321 14.20 4.55 -9.62
C ASN A 321 13.26 5.24 -10.62
N SER A 322 12.46 4.53 -11.41
CA SER A 322 11.57 5.15 -12.42
C SER A 322 10.51 6.05 -11.78
N ASP A 323 10.51 7.34 -12.15
CA ASP A 323 9.57 8.34 -11.62
C ASP A 323 8.14 8.04 -12.04
N VAL A 324 7.92 7.69 -13.31
CA VAL A 324 6.59 7.35 -13.83
C VAL A 324 6.03 6.13 -13.09
N PHE A 325 6.85 5.11 -12.86
CA PHE A 325 6.43 3.90 -12.17
C PHE A 325 6.06 4.19 -10.71
N VAL A 326 6.96 4.84 -9.97
CA VAL A 326 6.73 5.15 -8.54
C VAL A 326 5.53 6.09 -8.39
N LEU A 327 5.40 7.11 -9.24
CA LEU A 327 4.28 8.06 -9.19
C LEU A 327 2.93 7.35 -9.37
N LEU A 328 2.81 6.50 -10.39
CA LEU A 328 1.57 5.77 -10.66
C LEU A 328 1.22 4.78 -9.53
N PHE A 329 2.22 4.08 -8.97
CA PHE A 329 2.00 3.20 -7.81
C PHE A 329 1.62 3.97 -6.54
N VAL A 330 2.28 5.10 -6.26
CA VAL A 330 1.94 5.98 -5.13
C VAL A 330 0.52 6.53 -5.27
N ALA A 331 0.18 7.07 -6.44
CA ALA A 331 -1.15 7.59 -6.72
C ALA A 331 -2.23 6.50 -6.60
N SER A 332 -1.98 5.32 -7.18
CA SER A 332 -2.87 4.16 -7.04
C SER A 332 -3.09 3.78 -5.57
N ASN A 333 -2.00 3.65 -4.81
CA ASN A 333 -2.07 3.25 -3.42
C ASN A 333 -2.78 4.29 -2.57
N LEU A 334 -2.55 5.59 -2.77
CA LEU A 334 -3.25 6.66 -2.06
C LEU A 334 -4.77 6.61 -2.29
N ILE A 335 -5.19 6.42 -3.54
CA ILE A 335 -6.62 6.34 -3.91
C ILE A 335 -7.29 5.11 -3.28
N ASP A 336 -6.58 3.98 -3.15
CA ASP A 336 -7.11 2.71 -2.62
C ASP A 336 -6.76 2.45 -1.13
N THR A 337 -6.11 3.40 -0.45
CA THR A 337 -5.60 3.19 0.92
C THR A 337 -6.71 2.83 1.91
N ASN A 338 -7.89 3.43 1.75
CA ASN A 338 -9.01 3.21 2.68
C ASN A 338 -9.46 1.73 2.69
N HIS A 339 -9.76 1.15 1.53
CA HIS A 339 -10.15 -0.26 1.42
C HIS A 339 -8.99 -1.19 1.83
N ALA A 340 -7.75 -0.85 1.47
CA ALA A 340 -6.58 -1.64 1.81
C ALA A 340 -6.39 -1.78 3.33
N ILE A 341 -6.47 -0.68 4.08
CA ILE A 341 -6.33 -0.68 5.55
C ILE A 341 -7.51 -1.42 6.21
N GLN A 342 -8.73 -1.19 5.71
CA GLN A 342 -9.92 -1.87 6.22
C GLN A 342 -9.80 -3.39 6.05
N TYR A 343 -9.49 -3.87 4.84
CA TYR A 343 -9.29 -5.28 4.56
C TYR A 343 -8.18 -5.87 5.43
N MET A 344 -7.02 -5.21 5.47
CA MET A 344 -5.85 -5.65 6.22
C MET A 344 -6.19 -5.86 7.70
N ARG A 345 -6.91 -4.91 8.31
CA ARG A 345 -7.31 -5.00 9.72
C ARG A 345 -8.30 -6.13 9.97
N GLU A 346 -9.36 -6.24 9.17
CA GLU A 346 -10.42 -7.24 9.39
C GLU A 346 -9.91 -8.67 9.21
N VAL A 347 -9.04 -8.91 8.24
CA VAL A 347 -8.40 -10.22 8.03
C VAL A 347 -7.39 -10.52 9.14
N ASN A 348 -6.59 -9.53 9.55
CA ASN A 348 -5.55 -9.74 10.55
C ASN A 348 -6.10 -10.16 11.93
N VAL A 349 -7.29 -9.68 12.33
CA VAL A 349 -7.92 -10.09 13.60
C VAL A 349 -8.12 -11.60 13.70
N TYR A 350 -8.47 -12.26 12.58
CA TYR A 350 -8.63 -13.71 12.55
C TYR A 350 -7.31 -14.44 12.30
N ASN A 351 -6.48 -13.89 11.41
CA ASN A 351 -5.20 -14.49 11.02
C ASN A 351 -4.15 -14.49 12.15
N ASP A 352 -4.20 -13.54 13.08
CA ASP A 352 -3.32 -13.51 14.26
C ASP A 352 -3.63 -14.67 15.23
N VAL A 353 -4.90 -15.06 15.35
CA VAL A 353 -5.35 -16.13 16.24
C VAL A 353 -5.24 -17.51 15.58
N SER A 354 -5.59 -17.60 14.29
CA SER A 354 -5.53 -18.83 13.49
C SER A 354 -4.80 -18.54 12.17
N PRO A 355 -3.46 -18.64 12.13
CA PRO A 355 -2.70 -18.26 10.94
C PRO A 355 -3.06 -19.08 9.70
N ASN A 356 -3.50 -18.39 8.66
CA ASN A 356 -3.70 -18.92 7.32
C ASN A 356 -2.58 -18.41 6.42
N PHE A 357 -1.82 -19.33 5.81
CA PHE A 357 -0.66 -18.95 4.98
C PHE A 357 -1.02 -18.05 3.80
N GLY A 358 -2.12 -18.36 3.10
CA GLY A 358 -2.56 -17.58 1.94
C GLY A 358 -2.97 -16.16 2.32
N MET A 359 -3.74 -16.02 3.41
CA MET A 359 -4.14 -14.70 3.93
C MET A 359 -2.94 -13.91 4.46
N SER A 360 -2.00 -14.57 5.14
CA SER A 360 -0.76 -13.94 5.60
C SER A 360 0.04 -13.36 4.42
N LEU A 361 0.20 -14.15 3.34
CA LEU A 361 0.90 -13.71 2.13
C LEU A 361 0.20 -12.52 1.48
N GLN A 362 -1.13 -12.53 1.44
CA GLN A 362 -1.95 -11.44 0.95
C GLN A 362 -1.77 -10.16 1.79
N LEU A 363 -1.78 -10.28 3.13
CA LEU A 363 -1.55 -9.16 4.05
C LEU A 363 -0.14 -8.55 3.90
N PHE A 364 0.89 -9.39 3.73
CA PHE A 364 2.23 -8.92 3.41
C PHE A 364 2.25 -8.14 2.10
N ALA A 365 1.59 -8.66 1.05
CA ALA A 365 1.49 -7.97 -0.23
C ALA A 365 0.79 -6.59 -0.12
N ILE A 366 -0.32 -6.48 0.62
CA ILE A 366 -0.95 -5.16 0.87
C ILE A 366 0.03 -4.23 1.62
N SER A 367 0.75 -4.74 2.62
CA SER A 367 1.72 -3.94 3.38
C SER A 367 2.89 -3.44 2.54
N THR A 368 3.28 -4.16 1.48
CA THR A 368 4.30 -3.68 0.53
C THR A 368 3.87 -2.41 -0.22
N ARG A 369 2.58 -2.06 -0.24
CA ARG A 369 2.10 -0.78 -0.82
C ARG A 369 2.74 0.43 -0.17
N LEU A 370 2.99 0.37 1.14
CA LEU A 370 3.62 1.44 1.91
C LEU A 370 5.09 1.65 1.53
N LEU A 371 5.75 0.65 0.95
CA LEU A 371 7.11 0.80 0.44
C LEU A 371 7.17 1.82 -0.70
N TRP A 372 6.16 1.83 -1.57
CA TRP A 372 6.05 2.81 -2.66
C TRP A 372 5.81 4.22 -2.12
N MET A 373 5.02 4.36 -1.05
CA MET A 373 4.85 5.65 -0.35
C MET A 373 6.18 6.18 0.17
N ASN A 374 6.96 5.32 0.82
CA ASN A 374 8.31 5.61 1.29
C ASN A 374 9.22 6.12 0.16
N LEU A 375 9.23 5.45 -1.00
CA LEU A 375 9.99 5.89 -2.18
C LEU A 375 9.48 7.22 -2.75
N GLY A 376 8.17 7.39 -2.85
CA GLY A 376 7.54 8.61 -3.30
C GLY A 376 7.93 9.81 -2.42
N LEU A 377 7.97 9.63 -1.10
CA LEU A 377 8.41 10.65 -0.15
C LEU A 377 9.86 11.07 -0.37
N VAL A 378 10.78 10.12 -0.61
CA VAL A 378 12.19 10.47 -0.90
C VAL A 378 12.31 11.23 -2.21
N LYS A 379 11.64 10.77 -3.27
CA LYS A 379 11.64 11.46 -4.57
C LYS A 379 11.07 12.88 -4.47
N LEU A 380 9.94 13.02 -3.79
CA LEU A 380 9.33 14.32 -3.53
C LEU A 380 10.28 15.23 -2.72
N ALA A 381 10.95 14.70 -1.70
CA ALA A 381 11.94 15.45 -0.93
C ALA A 381 13.12 15.92 -1.80
N LYS A 382 13.58 15.11 -2.76
CA LYS A 382 14.62 15.55 -3.72
C LYS A 382 14.13 16.70 -4.59
N VAL A 383 12.93 16.60 -5.16
CA VAL A 383 12.34 17.67 -5.97
C VAL A 383 12.15 18.95 -5.15
N GLN A 384 11.57 18.84 -3.95
CA GLN A 384 11.38 19.98 -3.04
C GLN A 384 12.71 20.62 -2.67
N LEU A 385 13.74 19.83 -2.36
CA LEU A 385 15.06 20.33 -2.01
C LEU A 385 15.71 21.06 -3.19
N HIS A 386 15.54 20.57 -4.42
CA HIS A 386 16.05 21.24 -5.62
C HIS A 386 15.39 22.62 -5.83
N ILE A 387 14.07 22.72 -5.58
CA ILE A 387 13.31 23.97 -5.73
C ILE A 387 13.63 24.96 -4.59
N LEU A 388 13.68 24.49 -3.35
CA LEU A 388 13.83 25.36 -2.16
C LEU A 388 15.28 25.75 -1.88
N VAL A 389 16.24 24.89 -2.22
CA VAL A 389 17.68 25.11 -1.99
C VAL A 389 18.43 24.85 -3.30
N PRO A 390 18.34 25.78 -4.27
CA PRO A 390 18.97 25.60 -5.58
C PRO A 390 20.49 25.50 -5.43
N ALA A 391 21.04 24.45 -6.03
CA ALA A 391 22.48 24.28 -6.18
C ALA A 391 22.93 24.90 -7.51
N SER A 392 24.15 25.45 -7.55
CA SER A 392 24.75 25.99 -8.77
C SER A 392 25.50 24.94 -9.57
N TYR A 393 25.90 23.83 -8.95
CA TYR A 393 26.59 22.73 -9.61
C TYR A 393 26.31 21.37 -8.94
N SER A 394 26.52 20.29 -9.70
CA SER A 394 26.33 18.90 -9.25
C SER A 394 27.29 18.55 -8.10
N GLY A 395 26.73 18.15 -6.95
CA GLY A 395 27.49 17.82 -5.72
C GLY A 395 27.68 18.96 -4.72
N GLN A 396 27.12 20.15 -4.95
CA GLN A 396 27.17 21.26 -3.99
C GLN A 396 26.27 21.02 -2.75
N SER A 397 25.06 20.51 -2.96
CA SER A 397 24.06 20.34 -1.90
C SER A 397 24.46 19.21 -0.95
N ARG A 398 24.67 19.51 0.34
CA ARG A 398 24.96 18.48 1.35
C ARG A 398 23.75 17.58 1.63
N LEU A 399 22.55 18.16 1.61
CA LEU A 399 21.30 17.47 1.93
C LEU A 399 20.88 16.51 0.82
N MET A 400 21.05 16.90 -0.45
CA MET A 400 20.63 16.08 -1.60
C MET A 400 21.36 14.73 -1.62
N GLY A 401 22.62 14.73 -1.21
CA GLY A 401 23.43 13.51 -1.13
C GLY A 401 22.93 12.51 -0.09
N LEU A 402 22.17 12.96 0.93
CA LEU A 402 21.61 12.11 1.99
C LEU A 402 20.29 11.43 1.60
N LEU A 403 19.64 11.89 0.52
CA LEU A 403 18.37 11.35 0.02
C LEU A 403 18.57 10.20 -0.97
N ASN A 404 19.60 9.37 -0.75
CA ASN A 404 19.92 8.21 -1.58
C ASN A 404 20.26 7.00 -0.70
N LEU A 405 19.89 5.83 -1.18
CA LEU A 405 20.18 4.52 -0.60
C LEU A 405 21.26 3.82 -1.44
N SER A 406 22.16 3.10 -0.76
CA SER A 406 23.26 2.40 -1.41
C SER A 406 22.78 1.28 -2.32
N SER A 407 21.75 0.56 -1.88
CA SER A 407 21.28 -0.68 -2.49
C SER A 407 19.79 -0.90 -2.29
N VAL A 408 19.22 -1.81 -3.08
CA VAL A 408 17.83 -2.25 -2.91
C VAL A 408 17.62 -2.95 -1.56
N THR A 409 18.65 -3.57 -1.00
CA THR A 409 18.58 -4.20 0.33
C THR A 409 18.34 -3.17 1.43
N ALA A 410 18.98 -2.00 1.35
CA ALA A 410 18.74 -0.91 2.30
C ALA A 410 17.29 -0.42 2.24
N LEU A 411 16.69 -0.36 1.04
CA LEU A 411 15.27 -0.06 0.88
C LEU A 411 14.39 -1.11 1.57
N TYR A 412 14.69 -2.40 1.45
CA TYR A 412 13.93 -3.46 2.10
C TYR A 412 14.01 -3.45 3.62
N LEU A 413 15.08 -2.89 4.20
CA LEU A 413 15.14 -2.65 5.64
C LEU A 413 13.98 -1.76 6.12
N SER A 414 13.58 -0.77 5.30
CA SER A 414 12.43 0.09 5.61
C SER A 414 11.10 -0.67 5.61
N ALA A 415 10.98 -1.77 4.87
CA ALA A 415 9.73 -2.54 4.77
C ALA A 415 9.39 -3.29 6.07
N ILE A 416 10.39 -3.65 6.88
CA ILE A 416 10.20 -4.43 8.12
C ILE A 416 9.24 -3.71 9.08
N MET A 417 9.45 -2.40 9.28
CA MET A 417 8.59 -1.59 10.14
C MET A 417 7.17 -1.44 9.58
N LEU A 418 7.01 -1.47 8.25
CA LEU A 418 5.71 -1.29 7.59
C LEU A 418 4.76 -2.48 7.84
N TYR A 419 5.29 -3.67 8.11
CA TYR A 419 4.48 -4.83 8.46
C TYR A 419 3.81 -4.75 9.82
N PHE A 420 4.26 -3.83 10.70
CA PHE A 420 3.66 -3.62 12.01
C PHE A 420 2.53 -2.59 12.02
N VAL A 421 2.17 -2.01 10.87
CA VAL A 421 1.07 -1.03 10.78
C VAL A 421 -0.28 -1.57 11.28
N PRO A 422 -0.69 -2.83 11.01
CA PRO A 422 -1.92 -3.39 11.59
C PRO A 422 -1.90 -3.40 13.13
N ALA A 423 -0.81 -3.89 13.71
CA ALA A 423 -0.64 -3.95 15.15
C ALA A 423 -0.62 -2.53 15.77
N PHE A 424 -0.04 -1.57 15.06
CA PHE A 424 -0.05 -0.16 15.45
C PHE A 424 -1.48 0.43 15.47
N ILE A 425 -2.32 0.12 14.48
CA ILE A 425 -3.72 0.57 14.45
C ILE A 425 -4.50 -0.01 15.63
N GLU A 426 -4.33 -1.28 15.95
CA GLU A 426 -4.99 -1.89 17.12
C GLU A 426 -4.45 -1.32 18.44
N TYR A 427 -3.14 -1.04 18.53
CA TYR A 427 -2.57 -0.35 19.68
C TYR A 427 -3.14 1.05 19.86
N ASN A 428 -3.27 1.83 18.77
CA ASN A 428 -3.84 3.17 18.78
C ASN A 428 -5.31 3.20 19.26
N ASN A 429 -6.03 2.11 19.08
CA ASN A 429 -7.45 1.99 19.42
C ASN A 429 -7.69 1.08 20.63
N LYS A 430 -6.66 0.89 21.47
CA LYS A 430 -6.68 -0.06 22.58
C LYS A 430 -7.63 0.36 23.71
N SER A 431 -7.73 1.66 24.00
CA SER A 431 -8.72 2.18 24.96
C SER A 431 -10.09 2.30 24.28
N ARG A 432 -10.84 1.19 24.26
CA ARG A 432 -12.14 1.08 23.57
C ARG A 432 -13.24 0.58 24.48
N VAL A 433 -14.40 1.23 24.41
CA VAL A 433 -15.63 0.77 25.07
C VAL A 433 -16.81 0.84 24.10
N ASP A 434 -17.67 -0.18 24.11
CA ASP A 434 -18.84 -0.24 23.26
C ASP A 434 -20.11 0.04 24.08
N VAL A 435 -20.83 1.11 23.74
CA VAL A 435 -22.17 1.39 24.27
C VAL A 435 -23.20 0.71 23.38
N ARG A 436 -24.10 -0.06 23.96
CA ARG A 436 -25.16 -0.79 23.22
C ARG A 436 -26.51 -0.11 23.40
N HIS A 437 -27.41 -0.27 22.44
CA HIS A 437 -28.77 0.28 22.51
C HIS A 437 -29.59 -0.18 23.73
N LYS A 438 -29.19 -1.30 24.36
CA LYS A 438 -29.82 -1.83 25.58
C LYS A 438 -29.47 -1.05 26.83
N VAL A 439 -28.38 -0.30 26.81
CA VAL A 439 -27.94 0.54 27.93
C VAL A 439 -28.61 1.90 27.82
N GLU A 440 -28.58 2.51 26.63
CA GLU A 440 -29.22 3.79 26.33
C GLU A 440 -29.54 3.93 24.84
N GLN A 441 -30.39 4.88 24.49
CA GLN A 441 -30.73 5.18 23.10
C GLN A 441 -29.52 5.79 22.38
N LEU A 442 -29.13 5.18 21.24
CA LEU A 442 -27.96 5.62 20.48
C LEU A 442 -28.27 6.76 19.49
N ASP A 443 -29.55 6.98 19.17
CA ASP A 443 -29.98 8.06 18.27
C ASP A 443 -29.55 9.44 18.82
N GLY A 444 -29.07 10.30 17.92
CA GLY A 444 -28.55 11.63 18.30
C GLY A 444 -27.05 11.64 18.64
N THR A 445 -26.41 10.48 18.77
CA THR A 445 -24.96 10.39 19.00
C THR A 445 -24.20 10.56 17.68
N ARG A 446 -23.39 11.61 17.59
CA ARG A 446 -22.54 11.87 16.43
C ARG A 446 -21.25 11.07 16.51
N VAL A 447 -20.90 10.39 15.42
CA VAL A 447 -19.57 9.84 15.15
C VAL A 447 -18.93 10.71 14.08
N ASP A 448 -17.85 11.39 14.45
CA ASP A 448 -17.07 12.19 13.51
C ASP A 448 -16.12 11.30 12.71
N PHE A 449 -15.98 11.60 11.42
CA PHE A 449 -15.04 10.90 10.57
C PHE A 449 -13.58 11.15 11.00
N PHE A 450 -13.25 12.34 11.49
CA PHE A 450 -11.89 12.67 11.92
C PHE A 450 -11.48 11.94 13.21
N ASP A 451 -12.44 11.70 14.10
CA ASP A 451 -12.25 10.91 15.32
C ASP A 451 -12.46 9.40 15.09
N SER A 452 -12.68 9.00 13.84
CA SER A 452 -13.01 7.63 13.49
C SER A 452 -11.85 6.67 13.73
N PHE A 453 -12.20 5.39 13.84
CA PHE A 453 -11.28 4.28 14.13
C PHE A 453 -10.01 4.28 13.24
N TYR A 454 -10.11 4.67 11.96
CA TYR A 454 -8.96 4.66 11.03
C TYR A 454 -8.31 6.04 10.85
N PHE A 455 -9.10 7.11 10.78
CA PHE A 455 -8.55 8.42 10.46
C PHE A 455 -7.64 8.95 11.57
N ARG A 456 -8.03 8.76 12.84
CA ARG A 456 -7.28 9.27 13.99
C ARG A 456 -5.84 8.77 14.09
N GLY A 457 -5.54 7.57 13.59
CA GLY A 457 -4.18 7.01 13.55
C GLY A 457 -3.37 7.42 12.31
N SER A 458 -4.00 8.01 11.30
CA SER A 458 -3.37 8.33 10.02
C SER A 458 -2.21 9.32 10.12
N PRO A 459 -2.28 10.41 10.93
CA PRO A 459 -1.14 11.31 11.12
C PRO A 459 0.08 10.61 11.71
N ALA A 460 -0.12 9.73 12.70
CA ALA A 460 0.96 8.97 13.33
C ALA A 460 1.60 7.97 12.36
N ILE A 461 0.79 7.29 11.53
CA ILE A 461 1.30 6.44 10.44
C ILE A 461 2.13 7.27 9.46
N GLY A 462 1.64 8.45 9.06
CA GLY A 462 2.37 9.37 8.16
C GLY A 462 3.73 9.80 8.72
N ILE A 463 3.77 10.21 9.99
CA ILE A 463 5.02 10.53 10.70
C ILE A 463 5.93 9.30 10.76
N GLY A 464 5.37 8.13 11.07
CA GLY A 464 6.09 6.86 11.11
C GLY A 464 6.76 6.50 9.78
N LEU A 465 6.08 6.72 8.64
CA LEU A 465 6.65 6.53 7.30
C LEU A 465 7.88 7.43 7.08
N VAL A 466 7.75 8.72 7.42
CA VAL A 466 8.84 9.70 7.27
C VAL A 466 10.02 9.34 8.17
N LEU A 467 9.79 9.05 9.46
CA LEU A 467 10.83 8.70 10.41
C LEU A 467 11.51 7.37 10.05
N ASN A 468 10.75 6.37 9.61
CA ASN A 468 11.28 5.10 9.13
C ASN A 468 12.26 5.30 7.98
N MET A 469 11.85 6.07 6.95
CA MET A 469 12.71 6.34 5.80
C MET A 469 13.93 7.20 6.18
N ALA A 470 13.75 8.23 7.00
CA ALA A 470 14.85 9.05 7.50
C ALA A 470 15.88 8.23 8.30
N GLY A 471 15.40 7.32 9.15
CA GLY A 471 16.25 6.41 9.93
C GLY A 471 17.04 5.45 9.05
N VAL A 472 16.41 4.85 8.03
CA VAL A 472 17.08 3.95 7.08
C VAL A 472 18.11 4.70 6.23
N LEU A 473 17.77 5.89 5.73
CA LEU A 473 18.72 6.75 5.01
C LEU A 473 19.92 7.12 5.89
N ALA A 474 19.68 7.54 7.13
CA ALA A 474 20.75 7.89 8.07
C ALA A 474 21.65 6.67 8.38
N PHE A 475 21.04 5.51 8.64
CA PHE A 475 21.76 4.27 8.89
C PHE A 475 22.63 3.87 7.70
N ASP A 476 22.10 3.90 6.48
CA ASP A 476 22.83 3.57 5.25
C ASP A 476 23.98 4.56 4.99
N GLN A 477 23.75 5.87 5.17
CA GLN A 477 24.77 6.90 4.98
C GLN A 477 25.91 6.82 5.99
N VAL A 478 25.61 6.51 7.26
CA VAL A 478 26.60 6.41 8.34
C VAL A 478 27.41 5.12 8.22
N THR A 479 26.75 3.98 8.02
CA THR A 479 27.43 2.67 7.92
C THR A 479 28.27 2.56 6.66
N LEU A 480 27.82 3.13 5.55
CA LEU A 480 28.52 3.11 4.26
C LEU A 480 29.20 4.44 3.92
N PHE A 481 29.64 5.20 4.94
CA PHE A 481 30.24 6.52 4.76
C PHE A 481 31.40 6.54 3.75
N ALA A 482 32.30 5.54 3.79
CA ALA A 482 33.42 5.45 2.86
C ALA A 482 32.98 5.17 1.41
N PHE A 483 31.92 4.39 1.23
CA PHE A 483 31.30 4.16 -0.08
C PHE A 483 30.69 5.45 -0.63
N TRP A 484 29.89 6.16 0.17
CA TRP A 484 29.31 7.44 -0.24
C TRP A 484 30.36 8.50 -0.54
N ARG A 485 31.46 8.55 0.21
CA ARG A 485 32.58 9.47 -0.07
C ARG A 485 33.27 9.18 -1.41
N ARG A 486 33.32 7.91 -1.83
CA ARG A 486 33.84 7.51 -3.15
C ARG A 486 32.90 7.91 -4.27
N LEU A 487 31.62 7.58 -4.18
CA LEU A 487 30.61 7.94 -5.17
C LEU A 487 30.54 9.46 -5.43
N LYS A 488 30.64 10.29 -4.38
CA LYS A 488 30.61 11.75 -4.51
C LYS A 488 31.73 12.32 -5.40
N LYS A 489 32.83 11.58 -5.57
CA LYS A 489 33.97 12.01 -6.40
C LYS A 489 33.82 11.65 -7.87
N ASN A 490 32.97 10.69 -8.23
CA ASN A 490 32.74 10.29 -9.63
C ASN A 490 31.61 11.08 -10.28
N SER A 491 31.80 11.56 -11.52
CA SER A 491 30.82 12.37 -12.24
C SER A 491 29.50 11.64 -12.51
N LEU A 492 29.52 10.41 -13.03
CA LEU A 492 28.28 9.66 -13.28
C LEU A 492 27.49 9.41 -11.99
N SER A 493 28.19 9.00 -10.92
CA SER A 493 27.56 8.82 -9.61
C SER A 493 26.97 10.12 -9.06
N ARG A 494 27.61 11.28 -9.30
CA ARG A 494 27.04 12.58 -8.94
C ARG A 494 25.78 12.91 -9.71
N GLN A 495 25.71 12.56 -11.00
CA GLN A 495 24.49 12.74 -11.79
C GLN A 495 23.31 11.97 -11.20
N ALA A 496 23.54 10.71 -10.77
CA ALA A 496 22.53 9.92 -10.07
C ALA A 496 22.17 10.51 -8.69
N MET A 497 23.16 10.86 -7.86
CA MET A 497 22.93 11.27 -6.48
C MET A 497 22.36 12.70 -6.34
N TYR A 498 22.90 13.65 -7.09
CA TYR A 498 22.67 15.09 -6.89
C TYR A 498 21.87 15.75 -8.01
N ASN A 499 21.88 15.17 -9.21
CA ASN A 499 21.32 15.80 -10.41
C ASN A 499 20.15 15.01 -11.01
N SER A 500 19.52 14.16 -10.21
CA SER A 500 18.32 13.44 -10.60
C SER A 500 17.51 13.01 -9.38
N THR A 501 16.29 12.54 -9.64
CA THR A 501 15.37 11.91 -8.67
C THR A 501 15.70 10.46 -8.35
N SER A 502 16.83 9.91 -8.83
CA SER A 502 17.29 8.56 -8.47
C SER A 502 17.36 8.41 -6.94
N VAL A 503 16.87 7.30 -6.41
CA VAL A 503 16.86 7.01 -4.96
C VAL A 503 17.87 5.92 -4.60
N VAL A 504 18.04 4.90 -5.45
CA VAL A 504 18.95 3.77 -5.21
C VAL A 504 20.15 3.85 -6.14
N CYS A 505 21.37 3.81 -5.61
CA CYS A 505 22.61 4.03 -6.39
C CYS A 505 23.38 2.76 -6.79
N GLU A 506 22.79 1.57 -6.64
CA GLU A 506 23.45 0.27 -6.91
C GLU A 506 23.91 0.09 -8.38
N TYR A 507 23.40 0.86 -9.34
CA TYR A 507 23.85 0.78 -10.75
C TYR A 507 25.08 1.64 -11.08
N VAL A 508 25.60 2.40 -10.12
CA VAL A 508 26.78 3.25 -10.24
C VAL A 508 27.80 2.98 -9.13
N ASP A 509 27.78 1.77 -8.56
CA ASP A 509 28.60 1.36 -7.40
C ASP A 509 30.03 0.90 -7.77
N ASP A 510 30.30 0.65 -9.06
CA ASP A 510 31.59 0.20 -9.62
C ASP A 510 32.72 1.25 -9.58
N VAL A 511 32.63 2.25 -8.69
CA VAL A 511 33.64 3.31 -8.56
C VAL A 511 34.83 2.80 -7.76
N ALA A 512 35.97 2.69 -8.44
CA ALA A 512 37.26 2.35 -7.84
C ALA A 512 38.09 3.62 -7.55
N THR A 513 39.02 3.52 -6.61
CA THR A 513 40.08 4.53 -6.48
C THR A 513 41.16 4.23 -7.52
N SER A 514 41.53 5.23 -8.31
CA SER A 514 42.60 5.12 -9.30
C SER A 514 43.91 4.66 -8.64
N THR A 515 44.64 3.79 -9.34
CA THR A 515 45.98 3.31 -8.96
C THR A 515 47.09 4.32 -9.26
N THR A 516 46.78 5.41 -9.97
CA THR A 516 47.68 6.56 -10.19
C THR A 516 47.68 7.53 -9.00
N ASP A 517 48.77 8.28 -8.83
CA ASP A 517 49.09 9.12 -7.64
C ASP A 517 47.97 10.08 -7.17
N ASP A 518 47.01 10.43 -8.03
CA ASP A 518 45.96 11.41 -7.76
C ASP A 518 44.81 10.93 -6.84
N LYS A 519 44.75 9.64 -6.45
CA LYS A 519 43.65 9.07 -5.61
C LYS A 519 42.23 9.48 -6.10
N SER A 520 42.07 9.70 -7.41
CA SER A 520 40.82 10.07 -8.05
C SER A 520 39.86 8.88 -8.09
N ALA A 521 38.56 9.13 -8.05
CA ALA A 521 37.55 8.06 -8.05
C ALA A 521 37.07 7.82 -9.48
N VAL A 522 37.46 6.68 -10.04
CA VAL A 522 37.30 6.37 -11.47
C VAL A 522 36.42 5.14 -11.63
N MET A 523 35.60 5.14 -12.68
CA MET A 523 34.75 4.00 -13.04
C MET A 523 34.97 3.63 -14.50
N GLU A 524 35.31 2.37 -14.76
CA GLU A 524 35.36 1.82 -16.12
C GLU A 524 33.96 1.39 -16.55
N CYS A 525 33.34 2.15 -17.45
CA CYS A 525 32.00 1.84 -17.95
C CYS A 525 32.05 1.43 -19.41
N LYS A 526 31.50 0.25 -19.74
CA LYS A 526 31.34 -0.18 -21.14
C LYS A 526 30.40 0.78 -21.87
N ALA A 527 30.76 1.19 -23.09
CA ALA A 527 29.96 2.13 -23.88
C ALA A 527 28.49 1.69 -24.04
N ARG A 528 28.23 0.38 -24.20
CA ARG A 528 26.85 -0.16 -24.27
C ARG A 528 26.05 0.05 -22.98
N ARG A 529 26.67 -0.15 -21.81
CA ARG A 529 26.04 0.11 -20.50
C ARG A 529 25.76 1.60 -20.35
N LEU A 530 26.75 2.44 -20.64
CA LEU A 530 26.63 3.89 -20.51
C LEU A 530 25.52 4.45 -21.41
N SER A 531 25.38 3.94 -22.64
CA SER A 531 24.31 4.32 -23.56
C SER A 531 22.91 3.99 -23.02
N THR A 532 22.72 2.78 -22.47
CA THR A 532 21.45 2.43 -21.81
C THR A 532 21.20 3.25 -20.54
N LEU A 533 22.25 3.56 -19.77
CA LEU A 533 22.11 4.40 -18.57
C LEU A 533 21.72 5.84 -18.92
N GLN A 534 22.28 6.41 -19.99
CA GLN A 534 21.96 7.75 -20.47
C GLN A 534 20.46 7.87 -20.78
N TRP A 535 19.92 6.94 -21.59
CA TRP A 535 18.48 6.87 -21.87
C TRP A 535 17.66 6.74 -20.60
N TYR A 536 18.04 5.83 -19.69
CA TYR A 536 17.28 5.63 -18.46
C TYR A 536 17.22 6.90 -17.60
N MET A 537 18.33 7.63 -17.49
CA MET A 537 18.36 8.89 -16.74
C MET A 537 17.49 9.97 -17.39
N MET A 538 17.41 10.03 -18.72
CA MET A 538 16.64 11.07 -19.41
C MET A 538 15.15 10.74 -19.54
N SER A 539 14.78 9.46 -19.66
CA SER A 539 13.40 9.04 -19.95
C SER A 539 12.65 8.51 -18.73
N HIS A 540 13.35 8.04 -17.69
CA HIS A 540 12.73 7.50 -16.47
C HIS A 540 12.98 8.31 -15.20
N LEU A 541 13.88 9.29 -15.24
CA LEU A 541 14.17 10.18 -14.11
C LEU A 541 13.97 11.63 -14.52
N MET A 542 13.55 12.45 -13.57
CA MET A 542 13.68 13.90 -13.67
C MET A 542 15.14 14.28 -13.39
N CYS A 543 15.82 14.77 -14.41
CA CYS A 543 17.13 15.40 -14.33
C CYS A 543 16.98 16.86 -13.87
N PHE A 544 17.88 17.32 -13.00
CA PHE A 544 17.83 18.68 -12.45
C PHE A 544 18.65 19.71 -13.26
N GLY A 545 19.43 19.26 -14.25
CA GLY A 545 20.14 20.14 -15.18
C GLY A 545 21.31 20.93 -14.57
N LEU A 546 21.87 20.46 -13.44
CA LEU A 546 23.00 21.12 -12.79
C LEU A 546 24.32 20.86 -13.54
N PRO A 547 25.12 21.90 -13.84
CA PRO A 547 26.41 21.71 -14.49
C PRO A 547 27.42 21.04 -13.55
N GLU A 548 28.43 20.38 -14.12
CA GLU A 548 29.58 19.90 -13.34
C GLU A 548 30.44 21.08 -12.86
N LYS A 549 31.10 20.92 -11.71
CA LYS A 549 31.87 22.00 -11.04
C LYS A 549 32.92 22.64 -11.96
N GLU A 550 33.55 21.84 -12.81
CA GLU A 550 34.58 22.32 -13.75
C GLU A 550 33.96 23.12 -14.91
N MET A 551 32.77 22.75 -15.37
CA MET A 551 32.01 23.50 -16.37
C MET A 551 31.44 24.81 -15.83
N ALA A 552 30.96 24.81 -14.58
CA ALA A 552 30.49 26.02 -13.91
C ALA A 552 31.60 27.08 -13.81
N LYS A 553 32.85 26.66 -13.59
CA LYS A 553 34.02 27.55 -13.62
C LYS A 553 34.34 28.07 -15.01
N LYS A 554 34.24 27.21 -16.04
CA LYS A 554 34.51 27.60 -17.45
C LYS A 554 33.47 28.60 -17.99
N LYS A 555 32.19 28.50 -17.55
CA LYS A 555 31.15 29.50 -17.84
C LYS A 555 31.50 30.91 -17.31
N GLY A 556 32.27 31.00 -16.22
CA GLY A 556 32.80 32.27 -15.69
C GLY A 556 34.01 32.84 -16.43
N VAL A 557 34.59 32.10 -17.39
CA VAL A 557 35.83 32.46 -18.11
C VAL A 557 35.61 32.55 -19.63
N ALA A 558 34.36 32.46 -20.10
CA ALA A 558 34.05 32.46 -21.53
C ALA A 558 34.14 33.86 -22.18
N VAL A 559 35.35 34.38 -22.33
CA VAL A 559 35.77 35.19 -23.48
C VAL A 559 37.17 34.71 -23.86
N THR A 560 37.36 34.35 -25.14
CA THR A 560 38.62 34.01 -25.82
C THR A 560 39.22 32.61 -25.55
N ALA A 561 38.89 31.66 -26.42
CA ALA A 561 39.88 30.86 -27.17
C ALA A 561 39.17 29.76 -27.98
N SER A 562 38.88 30.08 -29.24
CA SER A 562 38.65 29.10 -30.30
C SER A 562 40.01 28.54 -30.74
N THR A 563 40.25 27.24 -30.57
CA THR A 563 41.31 26.54 -31.30
C THR A 563 40.88 25.10 -31.59
N THR A 564 40.64 24.85 -32.86
CA THR A 564 40.71 23.56 -33.53
C THR A 564 42.14 23.04 -33.51
N THR A 565 42.37 21.82 -33.02
CA THR A 565 43.58 21.03 -33.36
C THR A 565 43.24 19.57 -33.56
N LYS A 566 43.96 19.00 -34.54
CA LYS A 566 43.81 17.70 -35.19
C LYS A 566 44.04 16.50 -34.27
N ASP A 567 43.41 15.40 -34.66
CA ASP A 567 43.62 14.02 -34.21
C ASP A 567 45.10 13.63 -34.10
N ASP A 568 45.44 12.97 -32.98
CA ASP A 568 46.60 12.09 -32.88
C ASP A 568 46.11 10.72 -32.34
N PRO A 569 46.25 9.61 -33.09
CA PRO A 569 45.70 8.32 -32.73
C PRO A 569 46.76 7.52 -31.96
N THR A 570 46.99 7.84 -30.70
CA THR A 570 47.65 6.91 -29.78
C THR A 570 46.78 6.66 -28.56
N ALA A 571 46.68 5.39 -28.19
CA ALA A 571 45.78 4.83 -27.19
C ALA A 571 46.14 5.27 -25.76
N ALA A 572 46.03 6.56 -25.47
CA ALA A 572 45.90 7.06 -24.11
C ALA A 572 44.44 6.91 -23.69
N THR A 573 44.20 6.30 -22.54
CA THR A 573 42.88 6.12 -21.94
C THR A 573 42.26 7.49 -21.65
N THR A 574 41.52 8.04 -22.62
CA THR A 574 40.88 9.36 -22.50
C THR A 574 39.92 9.33 -21.33
N VAL A 575 40.19 10.15 -20.31
CA VAL A 575 39.34 10.24 -19.14
C VAL A 575 38.14 11.12 -19.51
N CYS A 576 36.94 10.67 -19.16
CA CYS A 576 35.70 11.35 -19.54
C CYS A 576 34.94 11.78 -18.30
N ILE A 577 34.11 12.81 -18.46
CA ILE A 577 33.22 13.34 -17.43
C ILE A 577 31.78 13.27 -17.94
N VAL A 578 30.87 12.77 -17.12
CA VAL A 578 29.43 12.81 -17.43
C VAL A 578 28.82 14.06 -16.81
N ALA A 579 28.17 14.88 -17.63
CA ALA A 579 27.55 16.13 -17.19
C ALA A 579 26.13 16.27 -17.75
N GLN A 580 25.31 17.12 -17.13
CA GLN A 580 24.03 17.54 -17.68
C GLN A 580 24.08 18.98 -18.17
N ASP A 581 23.30 19.29 -19.20
CA ASP A 581 22.99 20.66 -19.59
C ASP A 581 21.80 21.23 -18.79
N GLU A 582 21.47 22.50 -19.02
CA GLU A 582 20.37 23.19 -18.31
C GLU A 582 18.98 22.57 -18.60
N ASN A 583 18.85 21.82 -19.69
CA ASN A 583 17.63 21.12 -20.06
C ASN A 583 17.57 19.69 -19.49
N GLY A 584 18.59 19.27 -18.72
CA GLY A 584 18.66 17.94 -18.11
C GLY A 584 19.17 16.83 -19.04
N HIS A 585 19.66 17.15 -20.24
CA HIS A 585 20.24 16.13 -21.13
C HIS A 585 21.62 15.74 -20.65
N VAL A 586 21.89 14.44 -20.68
CA VAL A 586 23.15 13.85 -20.21
C VAL A 586 24.15 13.77 -21.37
N HIS A 587 25.31 14.40 -21.18
CA HIS A 587 26.42 14.48 -22.13
C HIS A 587 27.65 13.75 -21.60
N LEU A 588 28.44 13.19 -22.52
CA LEU A 588 29.78 12.68 -22.23
C LEU A 588 30.82 13.69 -22.73
N LEU A 589 31.67 14.16 -21.83
CA LEU A 589 32.72 15.15 -22.10
C LEU A 589 34.09 14.49 -22.05
N ASP A 590 35.00 14.92 -22.92
CA ASP A 590 36.41 14.53 -22.89
C ASP A 590 37.24 15.33 -21.85
N ASP A 591 38.55 15.08 -21.81
CA ASP A 591 39.51 15.75 -20.94
C ASP A 591 39.59 17.29 -21.15
N HIS A 592 39.08 17.81 -22.27
CA HIS A 592 39.01 19.25 -22.57
C HIS A 592 37.62 19.86 -22.28
N LEU A 593 36.72 19.08 -21.68
CA LEU A 593 35.32 19.43 -21.44
C LEU A 593 34.55 19.71 -22.73
N VAL A 594 34.88 18.99 -23.80
CA VAL A 594 34.18 19.05 -25.09
C VAL A 594 33.29 17.81 -25.23
N THR A 595 32.05 18.01 -25.69
CA THR A 595 31.10 16.92 -25.89
C THR A 595 31.60 15.93 -26.93
N VAL A 596 31.67 14.66 -26.54
CA VAL A 596 31.98 13.54 -27.44
C VAL A 596 30.82 13.38 -28.42
N LYS A 597 31.08 13.58 -29.72
CA LYS A 597 30.07 13.45 -30.78
C LYS A 597 29.46 12.04 -30.80
N SER A 598 28.15 11.92 -31.02
CA SER A 598 27.46 10.61 -31.01
C SER A 598 27.99 9.64 -32.04
N LEU A 599 28.45 10.09 -33.21
CA LEU A 599 29.08 9.18 -34.19
C LEU A 599 30.30 8.47 -33.59
N ALA A 600 31.19 9.21 -32.92
CA ALA A 600 32.38 8.65 -32.29
C ALA A 600 32.00 7.73 -31.12
N PHE A 601 30.97 8.08 -30.35
CA PHE A 601 30.50 7.24 -29.25
C PHE A 601 29.77 5.98 -29.74
N ASN A 602 28.96 6.06 -30.78
CA ASN A 602 28.28 4.90 -31.37
C ASN A 602 29.27 3.87 -31.93
N ILE A 603 30.41 4.30 -32.47
CA ILE A 603 31.51 3.38 -32.84
C ILE A 603 32.02 2.63 -31.59
N LYS A 604 32.20 3.34 -30.46
CA LYS A 604 32.56 2.73 -29.17
C LYS A 604 31.47 1.77 -28.66
N VAL A 605 30.18 2.09 -28.86
CA VAL A 605 29.04 1.22 -28.51
C VAL A 605 29.05 -0.08 -29.34
N LEU A 606 29.27 0.01 -30.65
CA LEU A 606 29.38 -1.14 -31.55
C LEU A 606 30.53 -2.06 -31.12
N ARG A 607 31.70 -1.49 -30.83
CA ARG A 607 32.89 -2.22 -30.36
C ARG A 607 32.86 -2.60 -28.87
N ASN A 608 31.88 -2.12 -28.11
CA ASN A 608 31.75 -2.28 -26.66
C ASN A 608 33.00 -1.88 -25.85
N THR A 609 33.70 -0.84 -26.29
CA THR A 609 34.92 -0.38 -25.60
C THR A 609 34.60 0.25 -24.26
N ALA A 610 35.49 0.09 -23.28
CA ALA A 610 35.37 0.75 -21.99
C ALA A 610 35.69 2.25 -22.12
N VAL A 611 35.00 3.05 -21.32
CA VAL A 611 35.26 4.48 -21.13
C VAL A 611 35.53 4.71 -19.65
N THR A 612 36.63 5.41 -19.38
CA THR A 612 37.08 5.74 -18.04
C THR A 612 36.40 7.02 -17.58
N ILE A 613 35.49 6.93 -16.63
CA ILE A 613 34.71 8.06 -16.12
C ILE A 613 35.31 8.55 -14.80
N LYS A 614 35.64 9.83 -14.71
CA LYS A 614 36.20 10.47 -13.49
C LYS A 614 35.14 11.12 -12.62
#